data_AF-A0A1Y5GN15-F1
#
_entry.id   AF-A0A1Y5GN15-F1
#
_cell.length_a   1.000
_cell.length_b   1.000
_cell.length_c   1.000
_cell.angle_alpha   90.00
_cell.angle_beta   90.00
_cell.angle_gamma   90.00
#
_symmetry.space_group_name_H-M   'P 1'
#
loop_
_entity.id
_entity.type
_entity.pdbx_description
1 polymer ?
#
loop_
_entity_poly.entity_id
_entity_poly.type
_entity_poly.pdbx_seq_one_letter_code
_entity_poly.pdbx_strand_id
1 'polypeptide(L)'
;MKNGNQLARSAFLRGVLPLLALVPSMAAQALTLGEEEVPTNEAAVIEEVQEFILGTLSPAAGTETLAKRDFHGKSHGCASAEFTVQENLPIELQKGLFAQPGTYPTWLRFSNAGNLPDGLPDIRAVAIKILGVEGEQALGDNNTQDFIMANHPVFFLRDAQGFLDIGVPLFSDGSLPNGFEHEKAILGASVGVIDNVLNENYWTQIPSQFSVGNAAKFKMQACDSNSTNSTSALNGDRLSIALSESLQSADQCFDFQVQLQTDATTMPIEDATIEWSESASPYVTVATVTIPMQEPNSEHRSALCENMSFTPWHSLEVHRPLGGIARIRKVIYAVASDFRRDKNGVSTTEPELDALMTDVSVTSVGGKNNGKYQEGEIESIVTVTNEGSETASATLLTMILPSETPLVNSISDCTEANNVLRCDLGDLAPGASISKTVLVSSTSSSAKYDFFNRVSSATEDNDLSNNETSNRYGGSFGIGSLFALLLIAGRRFSRK
;
A
#
# COMPACT_ATOMS: atom_id res chain seq x y z
N MET A 1 19.24 8.32 -117.47
CA MET A 1 20.11 7.20 -117.05
C MET A 1 20.18 7.21 -115.53
N LYS A 2 19.92 6.16 -114.76
CA LYS A 2 19.29 4.84 -114.90
C LYS A 2 19.26 4.31 -113.45
N ASN A 3 18.11 3.81 -112.97
CA ASN A 3 17.93 2.75 -111.95
C ASN A 3 18.54 2.98 -110.53
N GLY A 4 17.97 2.59 -109.40
CA GLY A 4 16.82 1.76 -109.07
C GLY A 4 17.01 1.16 -107.67
N ASN A 5 15.89 0.80 -107.03
CA ASN A 5 15.70 -0.16 -105.93
C ASN A 5 16.11 0.13 -104.47
N GLN A 6 15.05 0.25 -103.66
CA GLN A 6 14.76 -0.37 -102.36
C GLN A 6 15.84 -1.27 -101.72
N LEU A 7 16.00 -1.14 -100.40
CA LEU A 7 15.75 -2.23 -99.44
C LEU A 7 15.68 -1.71 -98.00
N ALA A 8 14.64 -2.14 -97.30
CA ALA A 8 14.36 -1.85 -95.90
C ALA A 8 15.39 -2.51 -94.96
N ARG A 9 15.74 -1.81 -93.87
CA ARG A 9 16.32 -2.42 -92.66
C ARG A 9 15.57 -1.91 -91.44
N SER A 10 14.75 -2.78 -90.89
CA SER A 10 14.18 -2.70 -89.54
C SER A 10 15.32 -2.84 -88.52
N ALA A 11 15.43 -1.87 -87.61
CA ALA A 11 16.27 -1.97 -86.43
C ALA A 11 15.36 -2.19 -85.21
N PHE A 12 15.40 -3.41 -84.67
CA PHE A 12 14.83 -3.75 -83.37
C PHE A 12 15.68 -3.12 -82.26
N LEU A 13 15.20 -2.05 -81.62
CA LEU A 13 15.69 -1.66 -80.29
C LEU A 13 14.91 -2.49 -79.25
N ARG A 14 15.58 -3.45 -78.62
CA ARG A 14 15.09 -4.12 -77.41
C ARG A 14 15.23 -3.14 -76.23
N GLY A 15 14.14 -2.48 -75.86
CA GLY A 15 14.03 -1.82 -74.57
C GLY A 15 13.94 -2.86 -73.46
N VAL A 16 14.93 -2.87 -72.56
CA VAL A 16 14.86 -3.60 -71.29
C VAL A 16 14.07 -2.70 -70.34
N LEU A 17 12.78 -3.02 -70.10
CA LEU A 17 12.04 -2.45 -68.98
C LEU A 17 12.60 -3.03 -67.68
N PRO A 18 12.92 -2.22 -66.65
CA PRO A 18 13.16 -2.75 -65.33
C PRO A 18 11.81 -3.21 -64.77
N LEU A 19 11.72 -4.50 -64.45
CA LEU A 19 10.61 -5.05 -63.67
C LEU A 19 10.76 -4.49 -62.24
N LEU A 20 10.10 -3.36 -61.94
CA LEU A 20 9.90 -2.93 -60.56
C LEU A 20 9.02 -4.01 -59.92
N ALA A 21 9.63 -4.85 -59.08
CA ALA A 21 8.87 -5.67 -58.15
C ALA A 21 8.13 -4.70 -57.21
N LEU A 22 6.80 -4.64 -57.32
CA LEU A 22 5.97 -4.09 -56.26
C LEU A 22 6.17 -4.97 -55.04
N VAL A 23 7.04 -4.56 -54.13
CA VAL A 23 6.99 -5.02 -52.75
C VAL A 23 5.68 -4.44 -52.20
N PRO A 24 4.70 -5.26 -51.79
CA PRO A 24 3.53 -4.73 -51.12
C PRO A 24 4.03 -4.00 -49.88
N SER A 25 3.78 -2.69 -49.81
CA SER A 25 3.89 -1.94 -48.56
C SER A 25 2.99 -2.65 -47.57
N MET A 26 3.56 -3.41 -46.64
CA MET A 26 2.86 -3.76 -45.41
C MET A 26 2.53 -2.42 -44.75
N ALA A 27 1.28 -1.99 -44.85
CA ALA A 27 0.79 -0.95 -43.97
C ALA A 27 1.05 -1.47 -42.56
N ALA A 28 1.86 -0.77 -41.78
CA ALA A 28 2.02 -1.06 -40.36
C ALA A 28 0.62 -1.17 -39.77
N GLN A 29 0.32 -2.31 -39.15
CA GLN A 29 -0.98 -2.55 -38.56
C GLN A 29 -1.19 -1.48 -37.49
N ALA A 30 -2.33 -0.79 -37.53
CA ALA A 30 -2.59 0.27 -36.56
C ALA A 30 -2.71 -0.38 -35.17
N LEU A 31 -1.89 0.09 -34.23
CA LEU A 31 -1.92 -0.33 -32.83
C LEU A 31 -3.34 -0.22 -32.26
N THR A 32 -3.76 -1.26 -31.54
CA THR A 32 -5.02 -1.25 -30.79
C THR A 32 -4.80 -0.96 -29.30
N LEU A 33 -5.86 -0.58 -28.59
CA LEU A 33 -5.77 -0.27 -27.17
C LEU A 33 -5.34 -1.52 -26.37
N GLY A 34 -4.45 -1.31 -25.40
CA GLY A 34 -3.89 -2.35 -24.56
C GLY A 34 -3.02 -3.38 -25.28
N GLU A 35 -2.70 -3.18 -26.55
CA GLU A 35 -1.85 -4.09 -27.32
C GLU A 35 -0.37 -3.89 -26.97
N GLU A 36 0.32 -4.99 -26.70
CA GLU A 36 1.77 -5.03 -26.48
C GLU A 36 2.47 -5.44 -27.78
N GLU A 37 3.53 -4.72 -28.12
CA GLU A 37 4.43 -5.06 -29.23
C GLU A 37 5.76 -5.53 -28.66
N VAL A 38 5.90 -6.83 -28.44
CA VAL A 38 7.09 -7.42 -27.82
C VAL A 38 8.22 -7.55 -28.85
N PRO A 39 9.37 -6.87 -28.68
CA PRO A 39 10.51 -7.02 -29.59
C PRO A 39 11.06 -8.46 -29.58
N THR A 40 11.45 -8.98 -30.74
CA THR A 40 11.93 -10.38 -30.85
C THR A 40 13.17 -10.70 -30.03
N ASN A 41 14.01 -9.69 -29.74
CA ASN A 41 15.22 -9.84 -28.93
C ASN A 41 15.00 -9.52 -27.44
N GLU A 42 13.79 -9.13 -27.03
CA GLU A 42 13.55 -8.63 -25.68
C GLU A 42 13.87 -9.68 -24.60
N ALA A 43 13.55 -10.95 -24.83
CA ALA A 43 13.87 -12.01 -23.89
C ALA A 43 15.38 -12.08 -23.58
N ALA A 44 16.23 -11.97 -24.61
CA ALA A 44 17.68 -11.95 -24.44
C ALA A 44 18.16 -10.69 -23.68
N VAL A 45 17.55 -9.53 -23.97
CA VAL A 45 17.83 -8.29 -23.23
C VAL A 45 17.47 -8.43 -21.75
N ILE A 46 16.32 -9.02 -21.43
CA ILE A 46 15.88 -9.26 -20.06
C ILE A 46 16.87 -10.21 -19.33
N GLU A 47 17.37 -11.24 -20.00
CA GLU A 47 18.38 -12.14 -19.45
C GLU A 47 19.68 -11.39 -19.13
N GLU A 48 20.18 -10.53 -20.02
CA GLU A 48 21.38 -9.70 -19.78
C GLU A 48 21.18 -8.75 -18.59
N VAL A 49 20.01 -8.11 -18.51
CA VAL A 49 19.69 -7.22 -17.38
C VAL A 49 19.58 -8.01 -16.07
N GLN A 50 19.00 -9.22 -16.09
CA GLN A 50 18.94 -10.09 -14.92
C GLN A 50 20.34 -10.47 -14.43
N GLU A 51 21.25 -10.84 -15.33
CA GLU A 51 22.65 -11.14 -15.00
C GLU A 51 23.36 -9.93 -14.37
N PHE A 52 23.14 -8.73 -14.91
CA PHE A 52 23.67 -7.50 -14.34
C PHE A 52 23.18 -7.29 -12.89
N ILE A 53 21.87 -7.40 -12.63
CA ILE A 53 21.30 -7.21 -11.29
C ILE A 53 21.82 -8.27 -10.30
N LEU A 54 21.93 -9.53 -10.71
CA LEU A 54 22.56 -10.56 -9.86
C LEU A 54 24.02 -10.22 -9.52
N GLY A 55 24.72 -9.58 -10.45
CA GLY A 55 26.05 -9.02 -10.24
C GLY A 55 26.07 -7.89 -9.20
N THR A 56 25.08 -6.99 -9.18
CA THR A 56 25.00 -5.90 -8.19
C THR A 56 24.63 -6.38 -6.80
N LEU A 57 23.78 -7.42 -6.71
CA LEU A 57 23.36 -8.03 -5.44
C LEU A 57 24.51 -8.77 -4.74
N SER A 58 25.56 -9.15 -5.47
CA SER A 58 26.70 -9.89 -4.93
C SER A 58 27.52 -9.00 -3.97
N PRO A 59 27.73 -9.41 -2.71
CA PRO A 59 28.30 -8.53 -1.70
C PRO A 59 29.72 -8.11 -2.08
N ALA A 60 29.98 -6.79 -2.12
CA ALA A 60 31.32 -6.29 -1.88
C ALA A 60 31.77 -6.90 -0.53
N ALA A 61 32.95 -7.54 -0.52
CA ALA A 61 33.48 -8.18 0.67
C ALA A 61 33.56 -7.18 1.85
N GLY A 62 32.56 -7.17 2.74
CA GLY A 62 32.52 -6.22 3.86
C GLY A 62 31.24 -6.24 4.70
N THR A 63 31.40 -6.74 5.94
CA THR A 63 30.75 -6.35 7.22
C THR A 63 29.24 -6.18 7.39
N GLU A 64 28.38 -6.05 6.38
CA GLU A 64 26.93 -6.02 6.59
C GLU A 64 26.37 -7.44 6.78
N THR A 65 25.69 -7.68 7.90
CA THR A 65 25.15 -9.01 8.27
C THR A 65 23.78 -9.30 7.64
N LEU A 66 23.13 -8.30 7.03
CA LEU A 66 21.82 -8.40 6.37
C LEU A 66 21.90 -7.79 4.96
N ALA A 67 21.42 -8.52 3.96
CA ALA A 67 21.18 -8.01 2.63
C ALA A 67 19.98 -7.04 2.65
N LYS A 68 20.21 -5.81 2.14
CA LYS A 68 19.17 -4.80 1.90
C LYS A 68 18.76 -4.81 0.44
N ARG A 69 17.78 -3.98 0.08
CA ARG A 69 17.41 -3.76 -1.33
C ARG A 69 18.49 -2.92 -2.03
N ASP A 70 18.92 -3.36 -3.22
CA ASP A 70 19.90 -2.66 -4.06
C ASP A 70 19.40 -1.28 -4.51
N PHE A 71 18.16 -1.24 -4.97
CA PHE A 71 17.42 -0.02 -5.28
C PHE A 71 16.35 0.19 -4.23
N HIS A 72 16.07 1.46 -3.92
CA HIS A 72 15.11 1.83 -2.89
C HIS A 72 15.42 1.26 -1.50
N GLY A 73 16.72 1.10 -1.20
CA GLY A 73 17.23 0.54 0.06
C GLY A 73 16.92 1.43 1.27
N LYS A 74 16.96 2.75 1.11
CA LYS A 74 16.61 3.67 2.18
C LYS A 74 15.09 3.86 2.28
N SER A 75 14.50 3.22 3.29
CA SER A 75 13.08 3.41 3.65
C SER A 75 12.89 4.63 4.55
N HIS A 76 11.74 5.30 4.40
CA HIS A 76 11.27 6.35 5.31
C HIS A 76 10.28 5.86 6.35
N GLY A 77 9.70 4.69 6.11
CA GLY A 77 8.73 4.04 6.98
C GLY A 77 7.77 3.17 6.21
N CYS A 78 7.09 2.32 6.98
CA CYS A 78 6.07 1.41 6.48
C CYS A 78 4.78 1.67 7.24
N ALA A 79 3.73 2.08 6.52
CA ALA A 79 2.46 2.45 7.11
C ALA A 79 1.39 1.41 6.78
N SER A 80 0.61 1.01 7.78
CA SER A 80 -0.68 0.36 7.59
C SER A 80 -1.69 1.38 7.08
N ALA A 81 -2.62 0.96 6.24
CA ALA A 81 -3.66 1.81 5.66
C ALA A 81 -4.87 0.99 5.24
N GLU A 82 -5.93 1.70 4.89
CA GLU A 82 -7.12 1.17 4.26
C GLU A 82 -7.26 1.69 2.84
N PHE A 83 -7.43 0.78 1.87
CA PHE A 83 -7.75 1.12 0.49
C PHE A 83 -9.25 0.94 0.26
N THR A 84 -9.98 2.04 0.12
CA THR A 84 -11.44 2.03 -0.02
C THR A 84 -11.84 2.38 -1.45
N VAL A 85 -12.35 1.39 -2.19
CA VAL A 85 -12.92 1.57 -3.54
C VAL A 85 -14.23 2.33 -3.43
N GLN A 86 -14.36 3.42 -4.20
CA GLN A 86 -15.53 4.29 -4.13
C GLN A 86 -16.80 3.58 -4.60
N GLU A 87 -17.93 3.99 -4.03
CA GLU A 87 -19.24 3.62 -4.54
C GLU A 87 -19.55 4.34 -5.86
N ASN A 88 -20.39 3.71 -6.69
CA ASN A 88 -20.97 4.32 -7.89
C ASN A 88 -19.95 4.81 -8.94
N LEU A 89 -18.82 4.11 -9.08
CA LEU A 89 -17.87 4.37 -10.17
C LEU A 89 -18.55 4.26 -11.55
N PRO A 90 -18.10 5.03 -12.56
CA PRO A 90 -18.49 4.79 -13.95
C PRO A 90 -18.27 3.32 -14.35
N ILE A 91 -19.18 2.75 -15.15
CA ILE A 91 -19.20 1.31 -15.46
C ILE A 91 -17.92 0.84 -16.20
N GLU A 92 -17.30 1.75 -16.93
CA GLU A 92 -16.02 1.57 -17.59
C GLU A 92 -14.88 1.39 -16.59
N LEU A 93 -14.94 2.00 -15.41
CA LEU A 93 -13.94 1.92 -14.32
C LEU A 93 -14.20 0.75 -13.35
N GLN A 94 -15.39 0.15 -13.38
CA GLN A 94 -15.70 -1.03 -12.57
C GLN A 94 -15.06 -2.30 -13.17
N LYS A 95 -13.75 -2.49 -12.96
CA LYS A 95 -12.95 -3.63 -13.45
C LYS A 95 -11.97 -4.08 -12.37
N GLY A 96 -11.71 -5.39 -12.29
CA GLY A 96 -10.75 -5.99 -11.37
C GLY A 96 -10.95 -5.53 -9.92
N LEU A 97 -9.92 -4.94 -9.32
CA LEU A 97 -9.94 -4.42 -7.95
C LEU A 97 -11.07 -3.40 -7.74
N PHE A 98 -11.43 -2.65 -8.78
CA PHE A 98 -12.46 -1.61 -8.74
C PHE A 98 -13.85 -2.11 -9.13
N ALA A 99 -14.01 -3.42 -9.36
CA ALA A 99 -15.26 -3.98 -9.86
C ALA A 99 -16.42 -3.82 -8.87
N GLN A 100 -16.15 -3.84 -7.56
CA GLN A 100 -17.13 -3.64 -6.50
C GLN A 100 -16.56 -2.70 -5.43
N PRO A 101 -17.40 -1.88 -4.77
CA PRO A 101 -16.99 -1.12 -3.60
C PRO A 101 -16.51 -2.07 -2.49
N GLY A 102 -15.50 -1.66 -1.75
CA GLY A 102 -14.91 -2.46 -0.69
C GLY A 102 -13.72 -1.75 -0.05
N THR A 103 -13.40 -2.15 1.17
CA THR A 103 -12.25 -1.64 1.93
C THR A 103 -11.28 -2.79 2.15
N TYR A 104 -10.01 -2.57 1.81
CA TYR A 104 -8.96 -3.57 1.83
C TYR A 104 -7.81 -3.14 2.73
N PRO A 105 -7.33 -3.99 3.66
CA PRO A 105 -6.11 -3.74 4.40
C PRO A 105 -4.93 -3.54 3.44
N THR A 106 -4.10 -2.54 3.70
CA THR A 106 -3.07 -2.09 2.77
C THR A 106 -1.79 -1.71 3.50
N TRP A 107 -0.64 -2.01 2.89
CA TRP A 107 0.68 -1.57 3.34
C TRP A 107 1.31 -0.59 2.37
N LEU A 108 1.88 0.49 2.88
CA LEU A 108 2.65 1.46 2.11
C LEU A 108 4.10 1.50 2.60
N ARG A 109 5.07 1.34 1.70
CA ARG A 109 6.50 1.54 1.99
C ARG A 109 7.01 2.76 1.24
N PHE A 110 7.41 3.79 1.98
CA PHE A 110 8.04 4.98 1.42
C PHE A 110 9.56 4.81 1.36
N SER A 111 10.19 5.34 0.30
CA SER A 111 11.64 5.20 0.11
C SER A 111 12.23 6.27 -0.82
N ASN A 112 13.54 6.45 -0.71
CA ASN A 112 14.36 7.06 -1.77
C ASN A 112 14.58 6.03 -2.90
N ALA A 113 15.08 6.44 -4.07
CA ALA A 113 15.58 5.48 -5.06
C ALA A 113 17.01 5.04 -4.75
N GLY A 114 17.86 5.95 -4.29
CA GLY A 114 19.19 5.65 -3.77
C GLY A 114 19.23 5.46 -2.25
N ASN A 115 20.45 5.45 -1.71
CA ASN A 115 20.73 5.37 -0.27
C ASN A 115 21.28 6.69 0.30
N LEU A 116 21.00 7.80 -0.38
CA LEU A 116 21.51 9.12 -0.01
C LEU A 116 20.75 9.71 1.21
N PRO A 117 21.40 10.61 1.98
CA PRO A 117 20.72 11.46 2.95
C PRO A 117 19.56 12.25 2.33
N ASP A 118 18.48 12.43 3.09
CA ASP A 118 17.21 12.97 2.59
C ASP A 118 17.23 14.45 2.19
N GLY A 119 18.24 15.19 2.67
CA GLY A 119 18.51 16.56 2.25
C GLY A 119 19.10 16.66 0.83
N LEU A 120 19.45 15.54 0.19
CA LEU A 120 19.99 15.51 -1.16
C LEU A 120 18.89 15.21 -2.19
N PRO A 121 19.02 15.73 -3.42
CA PRO A 121 18.08 15.41 -4.50
C PRO A 121 18.10 13.92 -4.81
N ASP A 122 16.91 13.30 -4.84
CA ASP A 122 16.73 11.90 -5.27
C ASP A 122 15.27 11.73 -5.76
N ILE A 123 14.92 10.59 -6.34
CA ILE A 123 13.54 10.19 -6.63
C ILE A 123 12.89 9.70 -5.32
N ARG A 124 11.58 9.90 -5.17
CA ARG A 124 10.81 9.38 -4.05
C ARG A 124 9.80 8.36 -4.56
N ALA A 125 9.67 7.26 -3.83
CA ALA A 125 8.82 6.15 -4.22
C ALA A 125 7.95 5.69 -3.07
N VAL A 126 6.79 5.14 -3.44
CA VAL A 126 5.88 4.42 -2.57
C VAL A 126 5.51 3.10 -3.22
N ALA A 127 5.70 2.02 -2.48
CA ALA A 127 5.17 0.72 -2.84
C ALA A 127 3.92 0.45 -2.02
N ILE A 128 2.83 0.11 -2.68
CA ILE A 128 1.53 -0.22 -2.09
C ILE A 128 1.33 -1.72 -2.24
N LYS A 129 0.86 -2.39 -1.18
CA LYS A 129 0.40 -3.78 -1.20
C LYS A 129 -0.99 -3.86 -0.60
N ILE A 130 -1.98 -4.19 -1.41
CA ILE A 130 -3.38 -4.33 -1.01
C ILE A 130 -3.67 -5.81 -0.79
N LEU A 131 -4.27 -6.15 0.34
CA LEU A 131 -4.52 -7.53 0.76
C LEU A 131 -5.96 -7.98 0.49
N GLY A 132 -6.17 -9.29 0.41
CA GLY A 132 -7.49 -9.88 0.22
C GLY A 132 -8.11 -9.61 -1.16
N VAL A 133 -7.28 -9.34 -2.17
CA VAL A 133 -7.74 -9.07 -3.53
C VAL A 133 -7.95 -10.39 -4.27
N GLU A 134 -9.18 -10.88 -4.26
CA GLU A 134 -9.57 -12.13 -4.90
C GLU A 134 -9.68 -12.00 -6.43
N GLY A 135 -9.26 -13.04 -7.15
CA GLY A 135 -9.40 -13.16 -8.60
C GLY A 135 -8.22 -13.89 -9.24
N GLU A 136 -8.24 -14.01 -10.56
CA GLU A 136 -7.12 -14.58 -11.32
C GLU A 136 -5.89 -13.67 -11.18
N GLN A 137 -4.81 -14.18 -10.60
CA GLN A 137 -3.57 -13.45 -10.36
C GLN A 137 -2.61 -13.59 -11.56
N ALA A 138 -1.89 -12.52 -11.89
CA ALA A 138 -0.86 -12.50 -12.93
C ALA A 138 0.44 -13.21 -12.51
N LEU A 139 0.65 -13.35 -11.20
CA LEU A 139 1.81 -14.03 -10.60
C LEU A 139 1.45 -14.62 -9.24
N GLY A 140 1.62 -15.94 -9.10
CA GLY A 140 1.39 -16.63 -7.82
C GLY A 140 -0.07 -16.68 -7.41
N ASP A 141 -0.33 -17.14 -6.18
CA ASP A 141 -1.66 -17.17 -5.57
C ASP A 141 -1.55 -16.66 -4.13
N ASN A 142 -1.48 -15.33 -4.01
CA ASN A 142 -1.22 -14.60 -2.76
C ASN A 142 -2.33 -13.61 -2.43
N ASN A 143 -3.37 -13.48 -3.27
CA ASN A 143 -4.51 -12.57 -3.09
C ASN A 143 -4.09 -11.13 -2.75
N THR A 144 -3.09 -10.61 -3.46
CA THR A 144 -2.61 -9.23 -3.29
C THR A 144 -2.58 -8.46 -4.60
N GLN A 145 -2.84 -7.14 -4.52
CA GLN A 145 -2.58 -6.19 -5.60
C GLN A 145 -1.54 -5.17 -5.14
N ASP A 146 -0.38 -5.19 -5.78
CA ASP A 146 0.71 -4.27 -5.53
C ASP A 146 0.73 -3.14 -6.58
N PHE A 147 1.01 -1.92 -6.15
CA PHE A 147 1.33 -0.80 -7.03
C PHE A 147 2.67 -0.21 -6.63
N ILE A 148 3.60 -0.12 -7.57
CA ILE A 148 4.92 0.43 -7.30
C ILE A 148 5.05 1.76 -8.03
N MET A 149 5.19 2.83 -7.26
CA MET A 149 4.97 4.18 -7.76
C MET A 149 6.14 5.10 -7.39
N ALA A 150 6.36 6.12 -8.22
CA ALA A 150 7.39 7.14 -8.00
C ALA A 150 6.83 8.55 -8.24
N ASN A 151 7.50 9.57 -7.72
CA ASN A 151 7.03 10.95 -7.72
C ASN A 151 7.22 11.71 -9.04
N HIS A 152 7.15 11.00 -10.17
CA HIS A 152 7.18 11.57 -11.52
C HIS A 152 6.23 10.77 -12.44
N PRO A 153 5.47 11.41 -13.36
CA PRO A 153 4.41 10.75 -14.13
C PRO A 153 4.87 9.68 -15.12
N VAL A 154 6.14 9.73 -15.53
CA VAL A 154 6.74 8.81 -16.51
C VAL A 154 8.04 8.25 -15.99
N PHE A 155 8.41 7.07 -16.49
CA PHE A 155 9.71 6.48 -16.24
C PHE A 155 10.73 7.06 -17.20
N PHE A 156 11.99 7.18 -16.78
CA PHE A 156 13.03 7.77 -17.63
C PHE A 156 13.57 6.80 -18.68
N LEU A 157 13.30 5.50 -18.57
CA LEU A 157 13.67 4.50 -19.59
C LEU A 157 12.45 4.09 -20.40
N ARG A 158 12.64 3.99 -21.71
CA ARG A 158 11.57 3.68 -22.67
C ARG A 158 11.01 2.28 -22.52
N ASP A 159 11.89 1.30 -22.66
CA ASP A 159 11.59 -0.11 -22.84
C ASP A 159 12.75 -0.96 -22.30
N ALA A 160 12.71 -2.26 -22.59
CA ALA A 160 13.74 -3.17 -22.11
C ALA A 160 15.14 -2.87 -22.67
N GLN A 161 15.23 -2.50 -23.94
CA GLN A 161 16.51 -2.14 -24.56
C GLN A 161 17.06 -0.86 -23.96
N GLY A 162 16.22 0.14 -23.69
CA GLY A 162 16.62 1.36 -22.99
C GLY A 162 17.18 1.07 -21.59
N PHE A 163 16.66 0.06 -20.89
CA PHE A 163 17.23 -0.36 -19.61
C PHE A 163 18.66 -0.90 -19.76
N LEU A 164 18.91 -1.75 -20.76
CA LEU A 164 20.24 -2.26 -21.03
C LEU A 164 21.20 -1.15 -21.50
N ASP A 165 20.76 -0.29 -22.41
CA ASP A 165 21.62 0.71 -23.05
C ASP A 165 21.92 1.92 -22.16
N ILE A 166 21.00 2.28 -21.25
CA ILE A 166 21.08 3.50 -20.43
C ILE A 166 21.11 3.15 -18.93
N GLY A 167 20.18 2.29 -18.49
CA GLY A 167 20.03 1.91 -17.09
C GLY A 167 21.26 1.18 -16.55
N VAL A 168 21.77 0.18 -17.26
CA VAL A 168 22.95 -0.59 -16.83
C VAL A 168 24.19 0.30 -16.66
N PRO A 169 24.59 1.16 -17.62
CA PRO A 169 25.68 2.12 -17.40
C PRO A 169 25.42 3.05 -16.20
N LEU A 170 24.22 3.63 -16.11
CA LEU A 170 23.85 4.53 -15.01
C LEU A 170 23.98 3.86 -13.64
N PHE A 171 23.49 2.63 -13.50
CA PHE A 171 23.53 1.89 -12.24
C PHE A 171 24.89 1.27 -11.94
N SER A 172 25.71 1.03 -12.97
CA SER A 172 27.05 0.47 -12.81
C SER A 172 28.09 1.50 -12.38
N ASP A 173 28.14 2.66 -13.02
CA ASP A 173 29.20 3.65 -12.81
C ASP A 173 28.72 5.12 -12.79
N GLY A 174 27.40 5.34 -12.84
CA GLY A 174 26.81 6.66 -12.87
C GLY A 174 26.88 7.35 -14.24
N SER A 175 27.34 6.67 -15.29
CA SER A 175 27.43 7.25 -16.62
C SER A 175 26.08 7.31 -17.33
N LEU A 176 25.85 8.43 -18.03
CA LEU A 176 24.68 8.61 -18.90
C LEU A 176 25.18 8.72 -20.35
N PRO A 177 24.88 7.72 -21.22
CA PRO A 177 25.43 7.69 -22.57
C PRO A 177 25.00 8.89 -23.42
N ASN A 178 25.82 9.25 -24.40
CA ASN A 178 25.47 10.32 -25.36
C ASN A 178 24.33 9.86 -26.28
N GLY A 179 23.42 10.77 -26.64
CA GLY A 179 22.30 10.49 -27.55
C GLY A 179 20.96 10.23 -26.87
N PHE A 180 20.93 10.15 -25.54
CA PHE A 180 19.73 9.90 -24.72
C PHE A 180 19.30 11.15 -23.94
N GLU A 181 19.30 12.31 -24.58
CA GLU A 181 19.02 13.59 -23.90
C GLU A 181 17.57 13.70 -23.40
N HIS A 182 16.64 12.98 -24.04
CA HIS A 182 15.23 12.91 -23.61
C HIS A 182 15.11 12.17 -22.28
N GLU A 183 15.70 10.98 -22.18
CA GLU A 183 15.74 10.16 -20.96
C GLU A 183 16.46 10.88 -19.82
N LYS A 184 17.57 11.57 -20.12
CA LYS A 184 18.29 12.40 -19.15
C LYS A 184 17.44 13.56 -18.62
N ALA A 185 16.66 14.20 -19.49
CA ALA A 185 15.77 15.29 -19.07
C ALA A 185 14.67 14.78 -18.12
N ILE A 186 14.09 13.61 -18.41
CA ILE A 186 13.10 12.97 -17.54
C ILE A 186 13.72 12.58 -16.20
N LEU A 187 14.90 11.95 -16.20
CA LEU A 187 15.62 11.60 -14.98
C LEU A 187 15.91 12.83 -14.13
N GLY A 188 16.39 13.92 -14.75
CA GLY A 188 16.63 15.19 -14.07
C GLY A 188 15.36 15.82 -13.48
N ALA A 189 14.23 15.73 -14.18
CA ALA A 189 12.94 16.21 -13.69
C ALA A 189 12.34 15.35 -12.57
N SER A 190 12.74 14.08 -12.47
CA SER A 190 12.26 13.14 -11.45
C SER A 190 12.98 13.31 -10.10
N VAL A 191 14.09 14.05 -10.06
CA VAL A 191 14.98 14.15 -8.91
C VAL A 191 14.76 15.48 -8.18
N GLY A 192 14.48 15.42 -6.88
CA GLY A 192 14.19 16.61 -6.08
C GLY A 192 14.45 16.46 -4.58
N VAL A 193 14.40 17.59 -3.87
CA VAL A 193 14.37 17.63 -2.40
C VAL A 193 12.95 17.98 -1.99
N ILE A 194 12.33 17.10 -1.23
CA ILE A 194 10.95 17.26 -0.75
C ILE A 194 10.96 17.45 0.78
N ASP A 195 9.85 17.93 1.32
CA ASP A 195 9.71 18.16 2.76
C ASP A 195 9.06 16.98 3.50
N ASN A 196 8.11 16.31 2.85
CA ASN A 196 7.39 15.17 3.41
C ASN A 196 6.86 14.26 2.30
N VAL A 197 7.06 12.95 2.43
CA VAL A 197 6.60 11.94 1.45
C VAL A 197 5.06 11.89 1.35
N LEU A 198 4.35 12.40 2.35
CA LEU A 198 2.88 12.48 2.37
C LEU A 198 2.31 13.60 1.50
N ASN A 199 3.15 14.50 0.96
CA ASN A 199 2.69 15.64 0.15
C ASN A 199 3.01 15.48 -1.34
N GLU A 200 3.67 14.39 -1.72
CA GLU A 200 3.99 14.10 -3.12
C GLU A 200 2.82 13.40 -3.82
N ASN A 201 2.72 13.58 -5.13
CA ASN A 201 1.94 12.69 -5.97
C ASN A 201 2.84 11.56 -6.47
N TYR A 202 2.26 10.38 -6.69
CA TYR A 202 2.98 9.21 -7.16
C TYR A 202 2.28 8.59 -8.36
N TRP A 203 3.03 7.99 -9.28
CA TRP A 203 2.51 7.32 -10.47
C TRP A 203 3.13 5.95 -10.65
N THR A 204 2.39 4.99 -11.21
CA THR A 204 2.96 3.69 -11.61
C THR A 204 4.00 3.81 -12.72
N GLN A 205 4.01 4.94 -13.44
CA GLN A 205 4.86 5.30 -14.59
C GLN A 205 4.65 4.44 -15.83
N ILE A 206 4.31 3.17 -15.66
CA ILE A 206 3.98 2.20 -16.71
C ILE A 206 2.47 1.96 -16.78
N PRO A 207 1.94 1.63 -17.97
CA PRO A 207 0.56 1.22 -18.13
C PRO A 207 0.33 -0.20 -17.60
N SER A 208 -0.93 -0.51 -17.31
CA SER A 208 -1.40 -1.85 -16.97
C SER A 208 -2.64 -2.18 -17.77
N GLN A 209 -2.94 -3.46 -17.91
CA GLN A 209 -4.23 -3.89 -18.43
C GLN A 209 -5.33 -3.35 -17.52
N PHE A 210 -6.48 -3.04 -18.11
CA PHE A 210 -7.65 -2.62 -17.32
C PHE A 210 -8.89 -3.44 -17.68
N SER A 211 -8.94 -3.91 -18.93
CA SER A 211 -9.79 -5.01 -19.39
C SER A 211 -9.17 -5.56 -20.68
N VAL A 212 -9.71 -6.65 -21.23
CA VAL A 212 -9.25 -7.15 -22.52
C VAL A 212 -9.35 -6.05 -23.58
N GLY A 213 -8.22 -5.70 -24.19
CA GLY A 213 -8.13 -4.63 -25.20
C GLY A 213 -8.22 -3.21 -24.64
N ASN A 214 -7.96 -2.99 -23.35
CA ASN A 214 -7.84 -1.65 -22.76
C ASN A 214 -6.71 -1.60 -21.73
N ALA A 215 -6.04 -0.46 -21.66
CA ALA A 215 -5.02 -0.18 -20.65
C ALA A 215 -5.35 1.07 -19.83
N ALA A 216 -4.66 1.21 -18.70
CA ALA A 216 -4.73 2.38 -17.84
C ALA A 216 -3.37 2.69 -17.20
N LYS A 217 -3.18 3.93 -16.78
CA LYS A 217 -2.15 4.34 -15.82
C LYS A 217 -2.79 4.70 -14.48
N PHE A 218 -2.05 4.55 -13.40
CA PHE A 218 -2.53 4.84 -12.05
C PHE A 218 -1.70 5.94 -11.39
N LYS A 219 -2.38 6.75 -10.58
CA LYS A 219 -1.81 7.86 -9.83
C LYS A 219 -2.34 7.85 -8.41
N MET A 220 -1.49 8.19 -7.45
CA MET A 220 -1.85 8.45 -6.06
C MET A 220 -1.61 9.93 -5.80
N GLN A 221 -2.69 10.67 -5.57
CA GLN A 221 -2.67 12.12 -5.35
C GLN A 221 -2.78 12.42 -3.85
N ALA A 222 -1.87 13.23 -3.32
CA ALA A 222 -1.92 13.61 -1.90
C ALA A 222 -3.19 14.40 -1.59
N CYS A 223 -3.82 14.10 -0.46
CA CYS A 223 -4.92 14.91 0.05
C CYS A 223 -4.43 16.28 0.55
N ASP A 224 -5.22 17.33 0.31
CA ASP A 224 -4.96 18.69 0.83
C ASP A 224 -4.93 18.75 2.36
N SER A 225 -5.57 17.79 3.03
CA SER A 225 -5.63 17.67 4.49
C SER A 225 -4.36 17.09 5.12
N ASN A 226 -3.41 16.59 4.30
CA ASN A 226 -2.21 15.96 4.83
C ASN A 226 -1.35 16.96 5.61
N SER A 227 -0.68 16.44 6.63
CA SER A 227 0.26 17.20 7.44
C SER A 227 1.38 17.75 6.56
N THR A 228 1.81 18.98 6.87
CA THR A 228 2.94 19.65 6.24
C THR A 228 4.17 19.67 7.15
N ASN A 229 4.21 18.76 8.14
CA ASN A 229 5.38 18.60 9.01
C ASN A 229 6.63 18.40 8.18
N SER A 230 7.70 19.08 8.59
CA SER A 230 8.99 19.00 7.93
C SER A 230 10.09 19.13 8.97
N THR A 231 11.15 18.35 8.79
CA THR A 231 12.37 18.45 9.60
C THR A 231 13.45 19.16 8.79
N SER A 232 14.42 19.79 9.47
CA SER A 232 15.54 20.49 8.83
C SER A 232 16.22 19.65 7.73
N ALA A 233 16.52 20.30 6.59
CA ALA A 233 17.23 19.68 5.46
C ALA A 233 18.62 19.12 5.81
N LEU A 234 19.21 19.57 6.93
CA LEU A 234 20.51 19.08 7.41
C LEU A 234 20.42 17.71 8.09
N ASN A 235 19.22 17.24 8.43
CA ASN A 235 19.04 15.91 9.00
C ASN A 235 19.00 14.88 7.87
N GLY A 236 19.88 13.89 7.95
CA GLY A 236 20.00 12.83 6.96
C GLY A 236 18.74 11.96 6.83
N ASP A 237 17.90 11.91 7.86
CA ASP A 237 16.68 11.10 7.93
C ASP A 237 15.42 11.95 8.07
N ARG A 238 15.47 13.20 7.58
CA ARG A 238 14.37 14.17 7.71
C ARG A 238 13.03 13.65 7.20
N LEU A 239 13.00 12.79 6.18
CA LEU A 239 11.75 12.29 5.62
C LEU A 239 11.16 11.18 6.47
N SER A 240 12.00 10.36 7.11
CA SER A 240 11.54 9.36 8.08
C SER A 240 10.95 10.03 9.32
N ILE A 241 11.60 11.10 9.80
CA ILE A 241 11.13 11.89 10.95
C ILE A 241 9.84 12.61 10.60
N ALA A 242 9.78 13.31 9.46
CA ALA A 242 8.58 14.02 9.03
C ALA A 242 7.38 13.07 8.85
N LEU A 243 7.59 11.88 8.26
CA LEU A 243 6.56 10.85 8.12
C LEU A 243 6.03 10.39 9.49
N SER A 244 6.94 10.06 10.42
CA SER A 244 6.57 9.59 11.76
C SER A 244 5.86 10.69 12.58
N GLU A 245 6.36 11.93 12.58
CA GLU A 245 5.71 13.05 13.26
C GLU A 245 4.31 13.35 12.69
N SER A 246 4.14 13.27 11.37
CA SER A 246 2.83 13.41 10.73
C SER A 246 1.88 12.30 11.19
N LEU A 247 2.29 11.04 11.06
CA LEU A 247 1.45 9.89 11.39
C LEU A 247 1.21 9.71 12.88
N GLN A 248 2.03 10.24 13.78
CA GLN A 248 1.73 10.23 15.22
C GLN A 248 0.71 11.31 15.64
N SER A 249 0.36 12.23 14.75
CA SER A 249 -0.46 13.40 15.09
C SER A 249 -1.83 13.45 14.41
N ALA A 250 -1.96 12.85 13.22
CA ALA A 250 -3.20 12.84 12.46
C ALA A 250 -3.19 11.75 11.39
N ASP A 251 -4.39 11.30 11.02
CA ASP A 251 -4.62 10.49 9.83
C ASP A 251 -4.19 11.27 8.57
N GLN A 252 -3.74 10.54 7.56
CA GLN A 252 -3.30 11.05 6.27
C GLN A 252 -4.08 10.34 5.16
N CYS A 253 -4.16 10.92 3.97
CA CYS A 253 -4.80 10.23 2.86
C CYS A 253 -4.19 10.54 1.49
N PHE A 254 -4.55 9.68 0.54
CA PHE A 254 -4.35 9.90 -0.87
C PHE A 254 -5.60 9.50 -1.67
N ASP A 255 -5.87 10.23 -2.73
CA ASP A 255 -6.81 9.82 -3.78
C ASP A 255 -6.10 8.90 -4.77
N PHE A 256 -6.61 7.68 -4.95
CA PHE A 256 -6.11 6.75 -5.95
C PHE A 256 -6.92 6.87 -7.24
N GLN A 257 -6.24 7.15 -8.34
CA GLN A 257 -6.83 7.61 -9.59
C GLN A 257 -6.43 6.72 -10.78
N VAL A 258 -7.33 6.61 -11.75
CA VAL A 258 -7.16 5.86 -13.00
C VAL A 258 -7.21 6.82 -14.18
N GLN A 259 -6.30 6.66 -15.14
CA GLN A 259 -6.33 7.29 -16.45
C GLN A 259 -6.43 6.21 -17.52
N LEU A 260 -7.54 6.15 -18.24
CA LEU A 260 -7.75 5.15 -19.31
C LEU A 260 -7.00 5.54 -20.59
N GLN A 261 -6.50 4.54 -21.30
CA GLN A 261 -5.92 4.72 -22.63
C GLN A 261 -7.03 5.01 -23.65
N THR A 262 -6.93 6.14 -24.37
CA THR A 262 -7.93 6.52 -25.39
C THR A 262 -7.39 6.49 -26.82
N ASP A 263 -6.06 6.49 -26.99
CA ASP A 263 -5.39 6.46 -28.29
C ASP A 263 -4.06 5.70 -28.19
N ALA A 264 -3.94 4.56 -28.88
CA ALA A 264 -2.77 3.68 -28.76
C ALA A 264 -1.46 4.28 -29.32
N THR A 265 -1.54 5.33 -30.13
CA THR A 265 -0.36 5.96 -30.74
C THR A 265 0.22 7.05 -29.82
N THR A 266 -0.65 7.87 -29.24
CA THR A 266 -0.25 8.97 -28.35
C THR A 266 -0.16 8.55 -26.88
N MET A 267 -0.74 7.40 -26.53
CA MET A 267 -0.64 6.77 -25.22
C MET A 267 -0.02 5.38 -25.36
N PRO A 268 1.27 5.28 -25.78
CA PRO A 268 1.90 4.01 -26.11
C PRO A 268 2.09 3.10 -24.88
N ILE A 269 2.05 1.79 -25.13
CA ILE A 269 2.33 0.76 -24.11
C ILE A 269 3.83 0.51 -23.96
N GLU A 270 4.56 0.45 -25.09
CA GLU A 270 5.98 0.11 -25.13
C GLU A 270 6.92 1.31 -24.93
N ASP A 271 6.40 2.49 -24.60
CA ASP A 271 7.20 3.68 -24.31
C ASP A 271 6.77 4.33 -22.99
N ALA A 272 7.49 3.98 -21.93
CA ALA A 272 7.23 4.49 -20.59
C ALA A 272 7.68 5.96 -20.38
N THR A 273 8.35 6.57 -21.37
CA THR A 273 8.77 7.98 -21.32
C THR A 273 7.68 8.95 -21.77
N ILE A 274 6.59 8.44 -22.34
CA ILE A 274 5.47 9.26 -22.84
C ILE A 274 4.42 9.46 -21.75
N GLU A 275 4.22 10.73 -21.40
CA GLU A 275 3.14 11.15 -20.51
C GLU A 275 1.83 11.20 -21.31
N TRP A 276 0.80 10.57 -20.76
CA TRP A 276 -0.52 10.53 -21.39
C TRP A 276 -1.26 11.83 -21.07
N SER A 277 -1.73 12.52 -22.11
CA SER A 277 -2.35 13.84 -21.94
C SER A 277 -3.62 13.78 -21.08
N GLU A 278 -3.63 14.50 -19.96
CA GLU A 278 -4.81 14.60 -19.09
C GLU A 278 -6.01 15.29 -19.77
N SER A 279 -5.79 16.11 -20.80
CA SER A 279 -6.88 16.72 -21.58
C SER A 279 -7.53 15.72 -22.55
N ALA A 280 -6.79 14.70 -23.00
CA ALA A 280 -7.30 13.62 -23.84
C ALA A 280 -7.93 12.49 -23.01
N SER A 281 -7.41 12.24 -21.80
CA SER A 281 -7.98 11.30 -20.83
C SER A 281 -7.64 11.77 -19.42
N PRO A 282 -8.60 12.28 -18.63
CA PRO A 282 -8.33 12.77 -17.28
C PRO A 282 -8.14 11.62 -16.29
N TYR A 283 -7.43 11.89 -15.19
CA TYR A 283 -7.44 11.02 -14.02
C TYR A 283 -8.80 11.09 -13.32
N VAL A 284 -9.37 9.93 -12.98
CA VAL A 284 -10.60 9.79 -12.22
C VAL A 284 -10.30 9.06 -10.93
N THR A 285 -10.67 9.63 -9.78
CA THR A 285 -10.53 8.97 -8.47
C THR A 285 -11.44 7.74 -8.41
N VAL A 286 -10.84 6.58 -8.12
CA VAL A 286 -11.54 5.30 -7.99
C VAL A 286 -11.52 4.75 -6.57
N ALA A 287 -10.59 5.21 -5.75
CA ALA A 287 -10.45 4.80 -4.37
C ALA A 287 -9.78 5.89 -3.54
N THR A 288 -9.91 5.79 -2.22
CA THR A 288 -9.16 6.60 -1.25
C THR A 288 -8.28 5.66 -0.43
N VAL A 289 -7.01 6.04 -0.25
CA VAL A 289 -6.07 5.39 0.66
C VAL A 289 -6.03 6.20 1.94
N THR A 290 -6.56 5.65 3.03
CA THR A 290 -6.54 6.30 4.35
C THR A 290 -5.44 5.67 5.19
N ILE A 291 -4.51 6.49 5.68
CA ILE A 291 -3.40 6.07 6.54
C ILE A 291 -3.70 6.58 7.95
N PRO A 292 -4.18 5.71 8.87
CA PRO A 292 -4.52 6.13 10.22
C PRO A 292 -3.29 6.56 11.02
N MET A 293 -3.51 7.32 12.08
CA MET A 293 -2.49 7.72 13.04
C MET A 293 -1.76 6.51 13.62
N GLN A 294 -0.42 6.44 13.49
CA GLN A 294 0.42 5.30 13.89
C GLN A 294 1.91 5.68 14.02
N GLU A 295 2.74 4.73 14.47
CA GLU A 295 4.20 4.82 14.42
C GLU A 295 4.76 3.97 13.26
N PRO A 296 5.11 4.55 12.10
CA PRO A 296 5.51 3.80 10.90
C PRO A 296 6.95 3.25 10.95
N ASN A 297 7.73 3.60 11.97
CA ASN A 297 9.18 3.36 12.04
C ASN A 297 9.63 2.55 13.26
N SER A 298 8.71 1.83 13.93
CA SER A 298 9.11 0.88 14.98
C SER A 298 10.09 -0.17 14.42
N GLU A 299 10.94 -0.75 15.28
CA GLU A 299 11.92 -1.78 14.85
C GLU A 299 11.20 -2.99 14.22
N HIS A 300 10.07 -3.42 14.81
CA HIS A 300 9.23 -4.48 14.27
C HIS A 300 8.63 -4.12 12.92
N ARG A 301 8.05 -2.91 12.78
CA ARG A 301 7.47 -2.42 11.53
C ARG A 301 8.52 -2.37 10.42
N SER A 302 9.71 -1.88 10.75
CA SER A 302 10.86 -1.82 9.84
C SER A 302 11.30 -3.21 9.41
N ALA A 303 11.39 -4.17 10.34
CA ALA A 303 11.78 -5.55 10.03
C ALA A 303 10.75 -6.29 9.16
N LEU A 304 9.46 -6.16 9.47
CA LEU A 304 8.37 -6.71 8.66
C LEU A 304 8.42 -6.17 7.23
N CYS A 305 8.52 -4.85 7.11
CA CYS A 305 8.54 -4.18 5.82
C CYS A 305 9.80 -4.46 5.02
N GLU A 306 10.95 -4.59 5.71
CA GLU A 306 12.16 -5.04 5.07
C GLU A 306 11.91 -6.42 4.46
N ASN A 307 11.26 -7.35 5.17
CA ASN A 307 11.01 -8.72 4.69
C ASN A 307 9.91 -8.85 3.61
N MET A 308 8.92 -7.96 3.53
CA MET A 308 7.91 -7.97 2.45
C MET A 308 8.55 -7.84 1.06
N SER A 309 7.97 -8.51 0.05
CA SER A 309 8.27 -8.18 -1.35
C SER A 309 7.12 -7.37 -1.98
N PHE A 310 7.48 -6.47 -2.88
CA PHE A 310 6.53 -5.63 -3.60
C PHE A 310 6.88 -5.73 -5.08
N THR A 311 5.94 -6.11 -5.95
CA THR A 311 6.20 -6.20 -7.40
C THR A 311 4.95 -5.83 -8.18
N PRO A 312 5.04 -5.09 -9.31
CA PRO A 312 3.85 -4.74 -10.11
C PRO A 312 3.07 -5.98 -10.62
N TRP A 313 3.71 -7.16 -10.62
CA TRP A 313 3.11 -8.41 -11.08
C TRP A 313 2.32 -9.17 -10.02
N HIS A 314 2.41 -8.77 -8.75
CA HIS A 314 1.39 -9.15 -7.77
C HIS A 314 0.15 -8.32 -8.07
N SER A 315 -0.64 -8.80 -9.02
CA SER A 315 -1.80 -8.09 -9.53
C SER A 315 -2.80 -9.09 -10.05
N LEU A 316 -4.06 -8.67 -10.09
CA LEU A 316 -5.05 -9.38 -10.89
C LEU A 316 -4.60 -9.40 -12.36
N GLU A 317 -4.86 -10.47 -13.08
CA GLU A 317 -4.54 -10.61 -14.50
C GLU A 317 -5.20 -9.49 -15.33
N VAL A 318 -6.39 -9.05 -14.93
CA VAL A 318 -7.09 -7.90 -15.55
C VAL A 318 -6.40 -6.56 -15.29
N HIS A 319 -5.48 -6.51 -14.32
CA HIS A 319 -4.64 -5.37 -13.95
C HIS A 319 -3.14 -5.64 -14.15
N ARG A 320 -2.76 -6.69 -14.88
CA ARG A 320 -1.34 -7.01 -15.08
C ARG A 320 -0.61 -5.82 -15.72
N PRO A 321 0.63 -5.52 -15.32
CA PRO A 321 1.39 -4.42 -15.89
C PRO A 321 1.77 -4.75 -17.34
N LEU A 322 1.87 -3.71 -18.18
CA LEU A 322 2.13 -3.84 -19.63
C LEU A 322 3.42 -3.12 -20.05
N GLY A 323 4.01 -3.58 -21.16
CA GLY A 323 5.16 -2.98 -21.81
C GLY A 323 6.52 -3.54 -21.36
N GLY A 324 7.59 -3.24 -22.11
CA GLY A 324 8.92 -3.81 -21.87
C GLY A 324 9.48 -3.55 -20.46
N ILE A 325 9.21 -2.37 -19.89
CA ILE A 325 9.60 -2.07 -18.50
C ILE A 325 8.83 -2.95 -17.51
N ALA A 326 7.54 -3.21 -17.72
CA ALA A 326 6.80 -4.15 -16.88
C ALA A 326 7.44 -5.53 -16.92
N ARG A 327 7.74 -6.05 -18.12
CA ARG A 327 8.30 -7.39 -18.32
C ARG A 327 9.68 -7.53 -17.70
N ILE A 328 10.56 -6.53 -17.80
CA ILE A 328 11.81 -6.46 -17.01
C ILE A 328 11.55 -6.55 -15.51
N ARG A 329 10.63 -5.72 -15.01
CA ARG A 329 10.33 -5.65 -13.57
C ARG A 329 9.77 -6.98 -13.03
N LYS A 330 9.14 -7.81 -13.88
CA LYS A 330 8.74 -9.17 -13.48
C LYS A 330 9.93 -9.99 -12.98
N VAL A 331 11.02 -9.95 -13.75
CA VAL A 331 12.20 -10.78 -13.52
C VAL A 331 13.09 -10.19 -12.42
N ILE A 332 13.40 -8.89 -12.51
CA ILE A 332 14.31 -8.23 -11.57
C ILE A 332 13.76 -8.30 -10.13
N TYR A 333 12.47 -8.02 -9.94
CA TYR A 333 11.91 -7.99 -8.59
C TYR A 333 11.92 -9.37 -7.93
N ALA A 334 11.57 -10.43 -8.68
CA ALA A 334 11.60 -11.80 -8.19
C ALA A 334 13.02 -12.21 -7.77
N VAL A 335 14.01 -11.95 -8.63
CA VAL A 335 15.40 -12.30 -8.37
C VAL A 335 15.97 -11.53 -7.17
N ALA A 336 15.68 -10.23 -7.07
CA ALA A 336 16.14 -9.41 -5.96
C ALA A 336 15.48 -9.79 -4.63
N SER A 337 14.18 -10.13 -4.63
CA SER A 337 13.50 -10.59 -3.41
C SER A 337 14.02 -11.94 -2.94
N ASP A 338 14.21 -12.88 -3.85
CA ASP A 338 14.70 -14.23 -3.53
C ASP A 338 16.12 -14.17 -2.97
N PHE A 339 17.01 -13.42 -3.62
CA PHE A 339 18.37 -13.22 -3.14
C PHE A 339 18.39 -12.63 -1.74
N ARG A 340 17.63 -11.55 -1.50
CA ARG A 340 17.59 -10.87 -0.20
C ARG A 340 17.06 -11.79 0.91
N ARG A 341 15.99 -12.55 0.62
CA ARG A 341 15.38 -13.48 1.58
C ARG A 341 16.33 -14.64 1.90
N ASP A 342 16.96 -15.25 0.89
CA ASP A 342 17.97 -16.30 1.06
C ASP A 342 19.16 -15.82 1.89
N LYS A 343 19.72 -14.65 1.57
CA LYS A 343 20.85 -14.06 2.33
C LYS A 343 20.50 -13.72 3.76
N ASN A 344 19.27 -13.30 4.02
CA ASN A 344 18.81 -12.96 5.36
C ASN A 344 18.32 -14.18 6.16
N GLY A 345 18.28 -15.37 5.55
CA GLY A 345 17.79 -16.58 6.20
C GLY A 345 16.30 -16.53 6.55
N VAL A 346 15.52 -15.74 5.81
CA VAL A 346 14.07 -15.59 6.00
C VAL A 346 13.31 -16.38 4.92
N SER A 347 12.06 -16.75 5.20
CA SER A 347 11.22 -17.50 4.25
C SER A 347 11.14 -16.81 2.88
N THR A 348 11.17 -17.60 1.80
CA THR A 348 10.87 -17.12 0.44
C THR A 348 9.39 -16.84 0.23
N THR A 349 8.52 -17.33 1.11
CA THR A 349 7.09 -17.00 1.11
C THR A 349 6.87 -15.58 1.64
N GLU A 350 5.90 -14.87 1.09
CA GLU A 350 5.46 -13.60 1.67
C GLU A 350 5.12 -13.77 3.15
N PRO A 351 5.47 -12.80 4.03
CA PRO A 351 5.00 -12.85 5.40
C PRO A 351 3.47 -12.88 5.40
N GLU A 352 2.86 -13.76 6.19
CA GLU A 352 1.42 -13.70 6.43
C GLU A 352 1.14 -12.43 7.24
N LEU A 353 0.53 -11.43 6.61
CA LEU A 353 0.33 -10.11 7.20
C LEU A 353 -0.74 -10.12 8.30
N ASP A 354 -1.59 -11.15 8.34
CA ASP A 354 -2.49 -11.46 9.46
C ASP A 354 -1.76 -12.15 10.64
N ALA A 355 -0.62 -12.80 10.39
CA ALA A 355 0.07 -13.63 11.37
C ALA A 355 1.17 -12.92 12.17
N LEU A 356 1.38 -11.61 11.99
CA LEU A 356 2.52 -10.88 12.57
C LEU A 356 2.15 -9.63 13.38
N MET A 357 0.92 -9.53 13.90
CA MET A 357 0.41 -8.30 14.52
C MET A 357 -0.24 -8.53 15.88
N THR A 358 -0.08 -7.57 16.79
CA THR A 358 -0.87 -7.46 18.02
C THR A 358 -2.19 -6.76 17.73
N ASP A 359 -3.26 -7.16 18.40
CA ASP A 359 -4.60 -6.55 18.29
C ASP A 359 -5.15 -6.49 19.72
N VAL A 360 -5.10 -5.33 20.38
CA VAL A 360 -5.57 -5.21 21.76
C VAL A 360 -6.96 -4.57 21.82
N SER A 361 -7.96 -5.39 22.08
CA SER A 361 -9.34 -4.95 22.23
C SER A 361 -9.71 -4.66 23.68
N VAL A 362 -10.68 -3.76 23.90
CA VAL A 362 -11.27 -3.51 25.23
C VAL A 362 -12.79 -3.65 25.21
N THR A 363 -13.31 -4.42 26.17
CA THR A 363 -14.75 -4.56 26.40
C THR A 363 -15.10 -4.22 27.84
N SER A 364 -16.32 -3.75 28.07
CA SER A 364 -16.84 -3.51 29.42
C SER A 364 -18.23 -4.10 29.57
N VAL A 365 -18.46 -4.80 30.66
CA VAL A 365 -19.76 -5.32 31.06
C VAL A 365 -20.09 -4.90 32.49
N GLY A 366 -21.38 -4.90 32.81
CA GLY A 366 -21.80 -4.71 34.19
C GLY A 366 -21.41 -5.90 35.05
N GLY A 367 -20.83 -5.66 36.23
CA GLY A 367 -20.49 -6.69 37.19
C GLY A 367 -21.73 -7.18 37.95
N LYS A 368 -21.69 -7.13 39.28
CA LYS A 368 -22.87 -7.39 40.12
C LYS A 368 -24.09 -6.64 39.60
N ASN A 369 -25.20 -7.39 39.52
CA ASN A 369 -26.48 -6.90 39.04
C ASN A 369 -26.44 -6.28 37.64
N ASN A 370 -25.51 -6.70 36.79
CA ASN A 370 -25.32 -6.15 35.45
C ASN A 370 -25.03 -4.63 35.49
N GLY A 371 -24.22 -4.21 36.46
CA GLY A 371 -23.81 -2.81 36.64
C GLY A 371 -24.93 -1.91 37.15
N LYS A 372 -25.95 -2.47 37.79
CA LYS A 372 -27.01 -1.70 38.45
C LYS A 372 -26.57 -1.21 39.81
N TYR A 373 -27.17 -0.11 40.25
CA TYR A 373 -26.98 0.40 41.59
C TYR A 373 -27.46 -0.61 42.64
N GLN A 374 -26.63 -0.90 43.64
CA GLN A 374 -27.01 -1.65 44.84
C GLN A 374 -26.25 -1.11 46.05
N GLU A 375 -26.97 -0.79 47.13
CA GLU A 375 -26.38 -0.45 48.44
C GLU A 375 -25.33 0.67 48.41
N GLY A 376 -25.44 1.62 47.47
CA GLY A 376 -24.50 2.72 47.33
C GLY A 376 -23.38 2.47 46.32
N GLU A 377 -23.38 1.33 45.62
CA GLU A 377 -22.28 0.91 44.75
C GLU A 377 -22.75 0.55 43.35
N ILE A 378 -21.84 0.67 42.38
CA ILE A 378 -21.98 0.25 40.98
C ILE A 378 -20.70 -0.52 40.63
N GLU A 379 -20.85 -1.73 40.10
CA GLU A 379 -19.73 -2.60 39.71
C GLU A 379 -19.69 -2.81 38.20
N SER A 380 -18.52 -2.66 37.59
CA SER A 380 -18.25 -3.02 36.20
C SER A 380 -17.01 -3.91 36.10
N ILE A 381 -16.93 -4.68 35.01
CA ILE A 381 -15.78 -5.51 34.68
C ILE A 381 -15.28 -5.05 33.31
N VAL A 382 -14.03 -4.62 33.26
CA VAL A 382 -13.36 -4.17 32.04
C VAL A 382 -12.36 -5.25 31.65
N THR A 383 -12.42 -5.74 30.43
CA THR A 383 -11.55 -6.80 29.92
C THR A 383 -10.77 -6.30 28.73
N VAL A 384 -9.46 -6.46 28.79
CA VAL A 384 -8.55 -6.29 27.66
C VAL A 384 -8.19 -7.66 27.12
N THR A 385 -8.23 -7.84 25.81
CA THR A 385 -7.84 -9.07 25.13
C THR A 385 -6.81 -8.73 24.06
N ASN A 386 -5.78 -9.57 23.91
CA ASN A 386 -4.96 -9.55 22.71
C ASN A 386 -5.55 -10.58 21.72
N GLU A 387 -6.28 -10.10 20.72
CA GLU A 387 -6.88 -10.90 19.65
C GLU A 387 -5.88 -11.20 18.53
N GLY A 388 -4.70 -10.59 18.59
CA GLY A 388 -3.62 -10.73 17.62
C GLY A 388 -2.78 -11.99 17.81
N SER A 389 -1.89 -12.23 16.86
CA SER A 389 -1.01 -13.40 16.79
C SER A 389 0.34 -13.19 17.48
N GLU A 390 0.69 -11.95 17.81
CA GLU A 390 1.94 -11.55 18.49
C GLU A 390 1.70 -11.08 19.93
N THR A 391 2.75 -11.01 20.75
CA THR A 391 2.61 -10.54 22.16
C THR A 391 2.50 -9.02 22.23
N ALA A 392 1.44 -8.53 22.89
CA ALA A 392 1.25 -7.10 23.12
C ALA A 392 2.07 -6.60 24.31
N SER A 393 3.16 -5.88 24.07
CA SER A 393 4.09 -5.46 25.13
C SER A 393 3.64 -4.19 25.86
N ALA A 394 3.94 -4.08 27.15
CA ALA A 394 3.64 -2.91 27.99
C ALA A 394 2.21 -2.36 27.78
N THR A 395 1.23 -3.27 27.82
CA THR A 395 -0.19 -2.97 27.64
C THR A 395 -0.69 -2.08 28.78
N LEU A 396 -1.35 -0.98 28.44
CA LEU A 396 -1.88 0.01 29.38
C LEU A 396 -3.39 0.15 29.19
N LEU A 397 -4.14 -0.09 30.25
CA LEU A 397 -5.57 0.15 30.33
C LEU A 397 -5.84 1.49 31.05
N THR A 398 -6.54 2.41 30.39
CA THR A 398 -7.02 3.66 30.97
C THR A 398 -8.53 3.63 31.12
N MET A 399 -9.02 3.90 32.32
CA MET A 399 -10.45 3.98 32.62
C MET A 399 -10.77 5.36 33.19
N ILE A 400 -11.76 6.04 32.60
CA ILE A 400 -12.24 7.35 33.05
C ILE A 400 -13.56 7.12 33.77
N LEU A 401 -13.56 7.42 35.07
CA LEU A 401 -14.72 7.29 35.94
C LEU A 401 -15.52 8.60 35.97
N PRO A 402 -16.85 8.53 36.09
CA PRO A 402 -17.68 9.70 36.34
C PRO A 402 -17.28 10.42 37.63
N SER A 403 -17.27 11.75 37.62
CA SER A 403 -16.83 12.58 38.76
C SER A 403 -17.65 12.37 40.04
N GLU A 404 -18.90 11.96 39.87
CA GLU A 404 -19.88 11.70 40.92
C GLU A 404 -19.77 10.30 41.52
N THR A 405 -18.89 9.46 40.96
CA THR A 405 -18.74 8.06 41.36
C THR A 405 -17.32 7.76 41.81
N PRO A 406 -16.93 8.13 43.05
CA PRO A 406 -15.58 7.89 43.53
C PRO A 406 -15.31 6.40 43.67
N LEU A 407 -14.08 6.00 43.34
CA LEU A 407 -13.60 4.63 43.40
C LEU A 407 -13.62 4.10 44.85
N VAL A 408 -14.13 2.88 45.02
CA VAL A 408 -14.30 2.23 46.34
C VAL A 408 -13.20 1.19 46.58
N ASN A 409 -12.82 0.44 45.56
CA ASN A 409 -11.82 -0.61 45.67
C ASN A 409 -10.44 -0.14 45.21
N SER A 410 -9.39 -0.62 45.86
CA SER A 410 -8.05 -0.60 45.25
C SER A 410 -7.97 -1.67 44.17
N ILE A 411 -7.33 -1.32 43.05
CA ILE A 411 -7.13 -2.23 41.92
C ILE A 411 -5.62 -2.38 41.73
N SER A 412 -5.13 -3.62 41.71
CA SER A 412 -3.70 -3.89 41.57
C SER A 412 -3.18 -3.33 40.26
N ASP A 413 -1.93 -2.87 40.29
CA ASP A 413 -1.18 -2.38 39.11
C ASP A 413 -1.80 -1.12 38.49
N CYS A 414 -2.73 -0.49 39.21
CA CYS A 414 -3.41 0.71 38.79
C CYS A 414 -3.09 1.91 39.68
N THR A 415 -2.99 3.09 39.06
CA THR A 415 -2.85 4.38 39.74
C THR A 415 -4.08 5.24 39.45
N GLU A 416 -4.67 5.83 40.49
CA GLU A 416 -5.84 6.69 40.38
C GLU A 416 -5.42 8.16 40.57
N ALA A 417 -5.79 9.02 39.63
CA ALA A 417 -5.66 10.46 39.77
C ALA A 417 -6.77 11.19 38.99
N ASN A 418 -7.48 12.10 39.66
CA ASN A 418 -8.55 12.92 39.04
C ASN A 418 -9.65 12.08 38.34
N ASN A 419 -10.15 11.01 38.98
CA ASN A 419 -11.12 10.05 38.43
C ASN A 419 -10.64 9.27 37.19
N VAL A 420 -9.34 9.28 36.91
CA VAL A 420 -8.73 8.46 35.85
C VAL A 420 -7.91 7.36 36.51
N LEU A 421 -8.22 6.12 36.19
CA LEU A 421 -7.46 4.95 36.60
C LEU A 421 -6.57 4.49 35.44
N ARG A 422 -5.25 4.43 35.66
CA ARG A 422 -4.27 3.92 34.71
C ARG A 422 -3.66 2.64 35.22
N CYS A 423 -3.89 1.54 34.52
CA CYS A 423 -3.49 0.19 34.89
C CYS A 423 -2.41 -0.33 33.94
N ASP A 424 -1.22 -0.57 34.46
CA ASP A 424 -0.16 -1.27 33.74
C ASP A 424 -0.46 -2.77 33.74
N LEU A 425 -0.71 -3.34 32.57
CA LEU A 425 -1.04 -4.75 32.38
C LEU A 425 0.18 -5.58 31.94
N GLY A 426 1.32 -4.94 31.68
CA GLY A 426 2.52 -5.61 31.17
C GLY A 426 2.31 -6.26 29.80
N ASP A 427 3.01 -7.35 29.56
CA ASP A 427 2.94 -8.07 28.28
C ASP A 427 1.73 -9.01 28.24
N LEU A 428 0.97 -8.97 27.15
CA LEU A 428 -0.22 -9.77 26.93
C LEU A 428 0.00 -10.70 25.73
N ALA A 429 0.16 -12.00 26.01
CA ALA A 429 0.37 -13.02 24.96
C ALA A 429 -0.83 -13.14 24.00
N PRO A 430 -0.64 -13.70 22.79
CA PRO A 430 -1.72 -13.98 21.84
C PRO A 430 -2.89 -14.73 22.48
N GLY A 431 -4.12 -14.24 22.28
CA GLY A 431 -5.36 -14.80 22.83
C GLY A 431 -5.52 -14.65 24.35
N ALA A 432 -4.60 -13.98 25.04
CA ALA A 432 -4.71 -13.74 26.48
C ALA A 432 -5.63 -12.57 26.78
N SER A 433 -6.35 -12.65 27.90
CA SER A 433 -7.19 -11.57 28.41
C SER A 433 -6.87 -11.26 29.87
N ILE A 434 -6.97 -9.98 30.23
CA ILE A 434 -6.88 -9.50 31.61
C ILE A 434 -8.12 -8.68 31.92
N SER A 435 -8.77 -8.98 33.04
CA SER A 435 -9.95 -8.24 33.51
C SER A 435 -9.64 -7.45 34.78
N LYS A 436 -10.18 -6.23 34.88
CA LYS A 436 -10.19 -5.40 36.09
C LYS A 436 -11.63 -5.18 36.54
N THR A 437 -11.89 -5.42 37.83
CA THR A 437 -13.18 -5.12 38.46
C THR A 437 -13.14 -3.72 39.06
N VAL A 438 -14.05 -2.87 38.63
CA VAL A 438 -14.18 -1.48 39.07
C VAL A 438 -15.44 -1.36 39.92
N LEU A 439 -15.26 -0.97 41.18
CA LEU A 439 -16.34 -0.70 42.11
C LEU A 439 -16.32 0.79 42.47
N VAL A 440 -17.37 1.50 42.12
CA VAL A 440 -17.53 2.92 42.45
C VAL A 440 -18.74 3.12 43.34
N SER A 441 -18.71 4.17 44.14
CA SER A 441 -19.86 4.55 44.97
C SER A 441 -20.78 5.51 44.21
N SER A 442 -22.05 5.58 44.59
CA SER A 442 -22.98 6.59 44.12
C SER A 442 -23.99 6.92 45.22
N THR A 443 -24.37 8.19 45.32
CA THR A 443 -25.43 8.65 46.24
C THR A 443 -26.82 8.55 45.60
N SER A 444 -26.90 8.28 44.30
CA SER A 444 -28.15 8.24 43.55
C SER A 444 -28.49 6.83 43.10
N SER A 445 -29.58 6.29 43.63
CA SER A 445 -30.08 4.97 43.25
C SER A 445 -30.72 4.93 41.85
N SER A 446 -30.99 6.08 41.24
CA SER A 446 -31.67 6.20 39.94
C SER A 446 -30.79 6.73 38.81
N ALA A 447 -29.67 7.40 39.14
CA ALA A 447 -28.76 7.96 38.14
C ALA A 447 -28.01 6.87 37.37
N LYS A 448 -27.74 7.17 36.11
CA LYS A 448 -26.87 6.37 35.25
C LYS A 448 -25.68 7.22 34.83
N TYR A 449 -24.52 6.60 34.70
CA TYR A 449 -23.27 7.28 34.39
C TYR A 449 -22.54 6.57 33.25
N ASP A 450 -21.82 7.34 32.44
CA ASP A 450 -21.04 6.85 31.31
C ASP A 450 -19.60 6.58 31.76
N PHE A 451 -19.15 5.35 31.55
CA PHE A 451 -17.80 4.90 31.84
C PHE A 451 -17.06 4.73 30.53
N PHE A 452 -15.87 5.29 30.44
CA PHE A 452 -15.03 5.22 29.24
C PHE A 452 -13.79 4.41 29.56
N ASN A 453 -13.46 3.45 28.69
CA ASN A 453 -12.27 2.63 28.82
C ASN A 453 -11.52 2.63 27.50
N ARG A 454 -10.19 2.67 27.57
CA ARG A 454 -9.29 2.61 26.43
C ARG A 454 -8.10 1.72 26.74
N VAL A 455 -7.67 0.93 25.77
CA VAL A 455 -6.43 0.17 25.83
C VAL A 455 -5.41 0.71 24.82
N SER A 456 -4.13 0.57 25.17
CA SER A 456 -2.99 0.79 24.28
C SER A 456 -1.90 -0.23 24.63
N SER A 457 -0.97 -0.50 23.72
CA SER A 457 0.25 -1.25 24.03
C SER A 457 1.46 -0.56 23.40
N ALA A 458 2.68 -0.93 23.81
CA ALA A 458 3.91 -0.43 23.19
C ALA A 458 4.23 -1.14 21.86
N THR A 459 3.63 -2.29 21.64
CA THR A 459 3.56 -2.96 20.34
C THR A 459 2.40 -2.41 19.51
N GLU A 460 2.56 -2.41 18.21
CA GLU A 460 1.63 -1.74 17.32
C GLU A 460 0.37 -2.56 17.07
N ASP A 461 -0.77 -1.95 17.40
CA ASP A 461 -2.09 -2.53 17.23
C ASP A 461 -2.59 -2.34 15.79
N ASN A 462 -3.07 -3.40 15.15
CA ASN A 462 -3.58 -3.38 13.78
C ASN A 462 -5.07 -3.05 13.65
N ASP A 463 -5.87 -3.09 14.73
CA ASP A 463 -7.28 -2.74 14.73
C ASP A 463 -7.61 -1.74 15.85
N LEU A 464 -7.32 -0.46 15.60
CA LEU A 464 -7.64 0.61 16.55
C LEU A 464 -9.14 0.81 16.80
N SER A 465 -10.02 0.21 15.99
CA SER A 465 -11.47 0.40 16.09
C SER A 465 -12.06 -0.25 17.35
N ASN A 466 -11.33 -1.20 17.95
CA ASN A 466 -11.77 -1.98 19.10
C ASN A 466 -11.06 -1.57 20.43
N ASN A 467 -10.19 -0.55 20.40
CA ASN A 467 -9.37 -0.10 21.53
C ASN A 467 -10.10 0.82 22.51
N GLU A 468 -11.34 1.22 22.21
CA GLU A 468 -12.14 2.10 23.04
C GLU A 468 -13.56 1.57 23.24
N THR A 469 -14.10 1.72 24.46
CA THR A 469 -15.49 1.36 24.74
C THR A 469 -16.14 2.33 25.74
N SER A 470 -17.43 2.61 25.52
CA SER A 470 -18.23 3.47 26.39
C SER A 470 -19.53 2.76 26.77
N ASN A 471 -19.74 2.53 28.07
CA ASN A 471 -20.92 1.86 28.57
C ASN A 471 -21.55 2.64 29.72
N ARG A 472 -22.89 2.56 29.81
CA ARG A 472 -23.66 3.29 30.80
C ARG A 472 -24.16 2.36 31.92
N TYR A 473 -23.65 2.57 33.13
CA TYR A 473 -23.99 1.78 34.33
C TYR A 473 -24.77 2.61 35.36
N GLY A 474 -25.36 1.95 36.36
CA GLY A 474 -26.18 2.54 37.40
C GLY A 474 -27.70 2.43 37.18
N GLY A 475 -28.43 3.20 37.98
CA GLY A 475 -29.88 3.22 38.04
C GLY A 475 -30.48 2.01 38.74
N SER A 476 -31.74 2.15 39.14
CA SER A 476 -32.45 1.14 39.91
C SER A 476 -32.91 -0.02 39.02
N PHE A 477 -33.28 -1.12 39.68
CA PHE A 477 -34.07 -2.18 39.05
C PHE A 477 -35.44 -1.59 38.68
N GLY A 478 -35.72 -1.53 37.38
CA GLY A 478 -37.03 -1.09 36.92
C GLY A 478 -38.11 -2.04 37.43
N ILE A 479 -39.24 -1.47 37.84
CA ILE A 479 -40.44 -2.19 38.32
C ILE A 479 -40.92 -3.26 37.30
N GLY A 480 -40.56 -3.12 36.01
CA GLY A 480 -40.82 -4.11 34.96
C GLY A 480 -40.01 -5.42 35.07
N SER A 481 -38.83 -5.41 35.69
CA SER A 481 -38.00 -6.62 35.87
C SER A 481 -38.46 -7.48 37.05
N LEU A 482 -39.18 -6.91 38.03
CA LEU A 482 -39.81 -7.67 39.11
C LEU A 482 -41.08 -8.42 38.63
N PHE A 483 -41.79 -7.87 37.64
CA PHE A 483 -42.95 -8.53 37.02
C PHE A 483 -42.56 -9.75 36.16
N ALA A 484 -41.36 -9.77 35.58
CA ALA A 484 -40.87 -10.92 34.83
C ALA A 484 -40.59 -12.15 35.73
N LEU A 485 -40.11 -11.93 36.97
CA LEU A 485 -39.90 -13.01 37.94
C LEU A 485 -41.20 -13.51 38.60
N LEU A 486 -42.19 -12.64 38.80
CA LEU A 486 -43.52 -13.02 39.30
C LEU A 486 -44.36 -13.78 38.24
N LEU A 487 -44.16 -13.50 36.94
CA LEU A 487 -44.84 -14.24 35.86
C LEU A 487 -44.28 -15.66 35.65
N ILE A 488 -43.01 -15.92 36.02
CA ILE A 488 -42.41 -17.25 35.96
C ILE A 488 -42.80 -18.08 37.20
N ALA A 489 -42.93 -17.47 38.38
CA ALA A 489 -43.44 -18.13 39.58
C ALA A 489 -44.97 -18.40 39.53
N GLY A 490 -45.75 -17.49 38.94
CA GLY A 490 -47.21 -17.61 38.82
C GLY A 490 -47.68 -18.69 37.82
N ARG A 491 -46.84 -19.12 36.87
CA ARG A 491 -47.16 -20.22 35.93
C ARG A 491 -47.00 -21.62 36.52
N ARG A 492 -46.40 -21.78 37.72
CA ARG A 492 -46.31 -23.09 38.40
C ARG A 492 -47.50 -23.42 39.31
N PHE A 493 -48.41 -22.48 39.58
CA PHE A 493 -49.57 -22.71 40.46
C PHE A 493 -50.94 -22.79 39.75
N SER A 494 -50.99 -22.70 38.42
CA SER A 494 -52.25 -22.85 37.63
C SER A 494 -52.27 -24.12 36.77
N ARG A 495 -51.78 -25.23 37.33
CA ARG A 495 -52.06 -26.60 36.87
C ARG A 495 -52.29 -27.51 38.08
N LYS A 496 -53.48 -27.39 38.67
CA LYS A 496 -54.21 -28.48 39.33
C LYS A 496 -55.68 -28.32 39.02
#